data_AF-A0AAU6ART6-F1
#
_entry.id   AF-A0AAU6ART6-F1
#
_cell.length_a   1.000
_cell.length_b   1.000
_cell.length_c   1.000
_cell.angle_alpha   90.00
_cell.angle_beta   90.00
_cell.angle_gamma   90.00
#
_symmetry.space_group_name_H-M   'P 1'
#
loop_
_entity.id
_entity.type
_entity.pdbx_description
1 polymer ?
#
loop_
_entity_poly.entity_id
_entity_poly.type
_entity_poly.pdbx_seq_one_letter_code
_entity_poly.pdbx_strand_id
1 'polypeptide(L)'
;MTTASSSPGAERFPCPGSAVVLLGPKAEGDGIAIWQVSVEGNPTGANAPSLNDARTPELARRLLGVLERRAVVTMSADAVAQPLRLLTDAAGIDDADWWVNQLVDPREILAEIIEHRGQYQETDSALEWQRDLPDADAAPRTLDDFRDLAGIAPVPGEPVVAEALALVRVLQWLTRMWTETERAKNRASVKATHGEPLALPPVWQTGMVHAAQTRLPLGASH
;
A
#
# COMPACT_ATOMS: atom_id res chain seq x y z
N MET A 1 19.70 3.69 -32.88
CA MET A 1 20.02 4.41 -31.63
C MET A 1 18.74 5.06 -31.15
N THR A 2 18.02 4.37 -30.26
CA THR A 2 16.76 4.86 -29.69
C THR A 2 17.13 5.52 -28.36
N THR A 3 17.00 6.84 -28.29
CA THR A 3 17.21 7.60 -27.06
C THR A 3 16.12 7.21 -26.06
N ALA A 4 16.53 6.57 -24.96
CA ALA A 4 15.70 6.38 -23.79
C ALA A 4 15.29 7.77 -23.27
N SER A 5 13.99 8.04 -23.29
CA SER A 5 13.42 9.23 -22.69
C SER A 5 13.45 9.03 -21.17
N SER A 6 14.45 9.63 -20.52
CA SER A 6 14.54 9.69 -19.06
C SER A 6 13.37 10.52 -18.54
N SER A 7 12.42 9.89 -17.84
CA SER A 7 11.36 10.62 -17.13
C SER A 7 11.98 11.55 -16.08
N PRO A 8 11.59 12.83 -16.01
CA PRO A 8 12.09 13.76 -15.01
C PRO A 8 11.52 13.40 -13.63
N GLY A 9 12.40 13.29 -12.64
CA GLY A 9 12.02 13.21 -11.22
C GLY A 9 11.83 11.81 -10.64
N ALA A 10 12.76 10.88 -10.85
CA ALA A 10 12.80 9.66 -10.03
C ALA A 10 13.32 10.00 -8.63
N GLU A 11 12.47 10.57 -7.76
CA GLU A 11 12.73 10.55 -6.33
C GLU A 11 13.01 9.10 -5.93
N ARG A 12 14.24 8.85 -5.47
CA ARG A 12 14.59 7.54 -4.94
C ARG A 12 13.95 7.42 -3.57
N PHE A 13 12.83 6.72 -3.51
CA PHE A 13 12.21 6.39 -2.24
C PHE A 13 13.19 5.58 -1.37
N PRO A 14 13.23 5.84 -0.06
CA PRO A 14 14.18 5.19 0.85
C PRO A 14 13.85 3.71 1.11
N CYS A 15 12.69 3.26 0.65
CA CYS A 15 12.20 1.89 0.81
C CYS A 15 11.75 1.29 -0.55
N PRO A 16 11.80 -0.05 -0.70
CA PRO A 16 11.41 -0.75 -1.92
C PRO A 16 9.90 -0.75 -2.24
N GLY A 17 9.07 -0.12 -1.40
CA GLY A 17 7.62 0.02 -1.58
C GLY A 17 6.82 -0.47 -0.38
N SER A 18 5.70 -1.12 -0.65
CA SER A 18 4.74 -1.57 0.36
C SER A 18 4.48 -3.07 0.27
N ALA A 19 3.79 -3.60 1.27
CA ALA A 19 3.33 -4.96 1.29
C ALA A 19 1.90 -5.03 1.84
N VAL A 20 1.08 -5.88 1.22
CA VAL A 20 -0.22 -6.30 1.75
C VAL A 20 -0.02 -7.61 2.48
N VAL A 21 -0.55 -7.72 3.70
CA VAL A 21 -0.50 -8.94 4.51
C VAL A 21 -1.92 -9.27 4.98
N LEU A 22 -2.41 -10.44 4.62
CA LEU A 22 -3.73 -10.92 5.02
C LEU A 22 -3.65 -12.34 5.58
N LEU A 23 -4.54 -12.64 6.51
CA LEU A 23 -4.82 -13.98 7.02
C LEU A 23 -6.25 -14.33 6.63
N GLY A 24 -6.46 -15.52 6.09
CA GLY A 24 -7.80 -15.93 5.70
C GLY A 24 -7.86 -17.37 5.17
N PRO A 25 -9.06 -17.81 4.77
CA PRO A 25 -9.29 -19.19 4.36
C PRO A 25 -8.65 -19.51 3.00
N LYS A 26 -8.19 -20.75 2.88
CA LYS A 26 -7.70 -21.46 1.70
C LYS A 26 -8.44 -22.81 1.57
N ALA A 27 -8.21 -23.53 0.47
CA ALA A 27 -8.88 -24.82 0.23
C ALA A 27 -8.60 -25.87 1.34
N GLU A 28 -7.41 -25.81 1.95
CA GLU A 28 -6.95 -26.78 2.96
C GLU A 28 -6.77 -26.15 4.36
N GLY A 29 -7.67 -25.23 4.74
CA GLY A 29 -7.63 -24.52 6.03
C GLY A 29 -7.22 -23.06 5.88
N ASP A 30 -6.56 -22.47 6.88
CA ASP A 30 -6.14 -21.07 6.81
C ASP A 30 -4.79 -20.89 6.14
N GLY A 31 -4.55 -19.70 5.58
CA GLY A 31 -3.26 -19.31 5.07
C GLY A 31 -3.01 -17.81 5.12
N ILE A 32 -1.76 -17.46 4.88
CA ILE A 32 -1.29 -16.08 4.87
C ILE A 32 -1.01 -15.68 3.43
N ALA A 33 -1.47 -14.49 3.03
CA ALA A 33 -1.17 -13.87 1.75
C ALA A 33 -0.26 -12.66 1.98
N ILE A 34 0.90 -12.64 1.32
CA ILE A 34 1.84 -11.50 1.32
C ILE A 34 2.11 -11.07 -0.12
N TRP A 35 1.73 -9.84 -0.46
CA TRP A 35 1.98 -9.24 -1.77
C TRP A 35 2.85 -8.01 -1.64
N GLN A 36 3.97 -7.97 -2.36
CA GLN A 36 4.82 -6.80 -2.45
C GLN A 36 4.35 -5.87 -3.56
N VAL A 37 4.33 -4.58 -3.27
CA VAL A 37 3.85 -3.52 -4.15
C VAL A 37 4.96 -2.47 -4.29
N SER A 38 5.27 -2.06 -5.52
CA SER A 38 6.20 -0.97 -5.78
C SER A 38 5.60 0.37 -5.35
N VAL A 39 6.38 1.42 -5.40
CA VAL A 39 5.92 2.75 -5.05
C VAL A 39 4.85 3.26 -6.02
N GLU A 40 4.91 2.83 -7.26
CA GLU A 40 3.93 3.12 -8.30
C GLU A 40 2.67 2.24 -8.21
N GLY A 41 2.54 1.43 -7.16
CA GLY A 41 1.41 0.53 -6.97
C GLY A 41 1.54 -0.82 -7.70
N ASN A 42 2.64 -1.12 -8.41
CA ASN A 42 2.73 -2.35 -9.20
C ASN A 42 3.06 -3.57 -8.33
N PRO A 43 2.44 -4.75 -8.53
CA PRO A 43 2.84 -5.97 -7.84
C PRO A 43 4.25 -6.36 -8.26
N THR A 44 5.10 -6.66 -7.28
CA THR A 44 6.53 -7.01 -7.48
C THR A 44 6.90 -8.38 -6.94
N GLY A 45 6.05 -8.99 -6.12
CA GLY A 45 6.26 -10.32 -5.57
C GLY A 45 5.04 -10.80 -4.78
N ALA A 46 4.89 -12.11 -4.64
CA ALA A 46 3.77 -12.72 -3.94
C ALA A 46 4.19 -14.00 -3.22
N ASN A 47 3.66 -14.23 -2.02
CA ASN A 47 3.78 -15.47 -1.26
C ASN A 47 2.41 -15.77 -0.64
N ALA A 48 1.93 -17.02 -0.76
CA ALA A 48 0.64 -17.42 -0.20
C ALA A 48 0.72 -18.81 0.47
N PRO A 49 1.58 -19.02 1.49
CA PRO A 49 1.72 -20.33 2.14
C PRO A 49 0.48 -20.71 2.95
N SER A 50 0.37 -22.00 3.28
CA SER A 50 -0.55 -22.44 4.34
C SER A 50 -0.11 -21.86 5.69
N LEU A 51 -1.04 -21.72 6.63
CA LEU A 51 -0.72 -21.19 7.96
C LEU A 51 0.26 -22.10 8.71
N ASN A 52 0.19 -23.42 8.49
CA ASN A 52 1.10 -24.39 9.10
C ASN A 52 2.53 -24.21 8.59
N ASP A 53 2.71 -24.04 7.28
CA ASP A 53 4.04 -23.81 6.70
C ASP A 53 4.61 -22.47 7.17
N ALA A 54 3.78 -21.43 7.21
CA ALA A 54 4.19 -20.08 7.61
C ALA A 54 4.68 -20.00 9.06
N ARG A 55 4.31 -20.97 9.91
CA ARG A 55 4.75 -21.11 11.31
C ARG A 55 6.12 -21.75 11.46
N THR A 56 6.69 -22.31 10.40
CA THR A 56 8.07 -22.81 10.46
C THR A 56 9.04 -21.64 10.61
N PRO A 57 10.04 -21.70 11.50
CA PRO A 57 10.95 -20.58 11.73
C PRO A 57 11.67 -20.10 10.46
N GLU A 58 12.03 -21.01 9.58
CA GLU A 58 12.73 -20.72 8.32
C GLU A 58 11.83 -19.94 7.36
N LEU A 59 10.58 -20.39 7.16
CA LEU A 59 9.65 -19.69 6.28
C LEU A 59 9.21 -18.37 6.90
N ALA A 60 8.93 -18.33 8.20
CA ALA A 60 8.58 -17.10 8.91
C ALA A 60 9.65 -16.02 8.73
N ARG A 61 10.92 -16.34 8.94
CA ARG A 61 12.05 -15.41 8.70
C ARG A 61 12.10 -14.94 7.25
N ARG A 62 11.91 -15.84 6.29
CA ARG A 62 11.89 -15.49 4.87
C ARG A 62 10.73 -14.54 4.52
N LEU A 63 9.53 -14.79 5.03
CA LEU A 63 8.36 -13.94 4.83
C LEU A 63 8.52 -12.58 5.51
N LEU A 64 9.09 -12.54 6.71
CA LEU A 64 9.42 -11.28 7.37
C LEU A 64 10.52 -10.51 6.64
N GLY A 65 11.50 -11.18 6.04
CA GLY A 65 12.50 -10.54 5.17
C GLY A 65 11.89 -9.92 3.91
N VAL A 66 10.76 -10.44 3.43
CA VAL A 66 9.98 -9.86 2.33
C VAL A 66 9.25 -8.57 2.78
N LEU A 67 8.89 -8.47 4.07
CA LEU A 67 8.21 -7.32 4.69
C LEU A 67 9.16 -6.29 5.29
N GLU A 68 10.39 -6.69 5.59
CA GLU A 68 11.43 -5.80 6.06
C GLU A 68 11.58 -4.63 5.08
N ARG A 69 11.62 -3.41 5.62
CA ARG A 69 11.68 -2.17 4.85
C ARG A 69 10.48 -1.91 3.94
N ARG A 70 9.31 -2.46 4.21
CA ARG A 70 8.10 -2.12 3.45
C ARG A 70 7.02 -1.55 4.35
N ALA A 71 6.32 -0.54 3.85
CA ALA A 71 5.09 -0.10 4.50
C ALA A 71 4.06 -1.23 4.45
N VAL A 72 3.29 -1.43 5.50
CA VAL A 72 2.27 -2.47 5.60
C VAL A 72 0.91 -1.86 5.32
N VAL A 73 0.29 -2.24 4.21
CA VAL A 73 -1.03 -1.76 3.83
C VAL A 73 -2.09 -2.69 4.38
N THR A 74 -3.04 -2.13 5.13
CA THR A 74 -4.20 -2.86 5.66
C THR A 74 -5.41 -1.95 5.79
N MET A 75 -6.61 -2.53 5.68
CA MET A 75 -7.87 -1.86 6.01
C MET A 75 -8.18 -1.91 7.52
N SER A 76 -7.44 -2.70 8.29
CA SER A 76 -7.61 -2.85 9.74
C SER A 76 -6.30 -3.24 10.40
N ALA A 77 -5.85 -2.42 11.36
CA ALA A 77 -4.66 -2.72 12.15
C ALA A 77 -4.82 -4.04 12.92
N ASP A 78 -6.02 -4.32 13.44
CA ASP A 78 -6.32 -5.56 14.14
C ASP A 78 -6.22 -6.78 13.22
N ALA A 79 -6.67 -6.65 11.96
CA ALA A 79 -6.62 -7.73 10.98
C ALA A 79 -5.19 -8.12 10.59
N VAL A 80 -4.27 -7.16 10.58
CA VAL A 80 -2.86 -7.42 10.25
C VAL A 80 -2.02 -7.80 11.47
N ALA A 81 -2.43 -7.40 12.66
CA ALA A 81 -1.73 -7.70 13.91
C ALA A 81 -1.56 -9.21 14.12
N GLN A 82 -2.62 -9.99 13.90
CA GLN A 82 -2.58 -11.43 14.09
C GLN A 82 -1.54 -12.12 13.19
N PRO A 83 -1.58 -12.03 11.85
CA PRO A 83 -0.58 -12.70 11.01
C PRO A 83 0.84 -12.21 11.28
N LEU A 84 1.06 -10.91 11.53
CA LEU A 84 2.40 -10.39 11.79
C LEU A 84 2.98 -10.89 13.11
N ARG A 85 2.18 -10.92 14.19
CA ARG A 85 2.61 -11.51 15.46
C ARG A 85 2.96 -12.99 15.30
N LEU A 86 2.13 -13.73 14.57
CA LEU A 86 2.34 -15.15 14.31
C LEU A 86 3.68 -15.42 13.61
N LEU A 87 3.99 -14.64 12.57
CA LEU A 87 5.26 -14.73 11.86
C LEU A 87 6.43 -14.30 12.74
N THR A 88 6.25 -13.24 13.53
CA THR A 88 7.26 -12.69 14.44
C THR A 88 7.64 -13.69 15.53
N ASP A 89 6.65 -14.32 16.16
CA ASP A 89 6.82 -15.37 17.16
C ASP A 89 7.52 -16.60 16.55
N ALA A 90 7.06 -17.06 15.39
CA ALA A 90 7.66 -18.19 14.68
C ALA A 90 9.13 -17.94 14.29
N ALA A 91 9.48 -16.70 13.92
CA ALA A 91 10.83 -16.30 13.59
C ALA A 91 11.75 -16.14 14.83
N GLY A 92 11.17 -16.06 16.03
CA GLY A 92 11.89 -15.84 17.29
C GLY A 92 12.39 -14.40 17.44
N ILE A 93 11.57 -13.42 17.07
CA ILE A 93 11.87 -11.99 17.21
C ILE A 93 11.15 -11.44 18.45
N ASP A 94 11.88 -10.74 19.33
CA ASP A 94 11.34 -10.27 20.60
C ASP A 94 10.40 -9.05 20.49
N ASP A 95 10.54 -8.25 19.43
CA ASP A 95 9.69 -7.08 19.18
C ASP A 95 8.45 -7.51 18.38
N ALA A 96 7.28 -7.58 19.01
CA ALA A 96 6.02 -8.00 18.39
C ALA A 96 5.32 -6.91 17.56
N ASP A 97 5.70 -5.64 17.75
CA ASP A 97 4.95 -4.47 17.26
C ASP A 97 5.81 -3.56 16.34
N TRP A 98 6.95 -4.06 15.85
CA TRP A 98 7.86 -3.41 14.91
C TRP A 98 7.18 -2.78 13.67
N TRP A 99 6.01 -3.30 13.30
CA TRP A 99 5.26 -2.94 12.10
C TRP A 99 4.25 -1.80 12.31
N VAL A 100 3.96 -1.38 13.54
CA VAL A 100 2.87 -0.42 13.83
C VAL A 100 3.10 0.94 13.17
N ASN A 101 4.32 1.47 13.21
CA ASN A 101 4.63 2.79 12.66
C ASN A 101 4.75 2.82 11.13
N GLN A 102 4.71 1.66 10.48
CA GLN A 102 4.79 1.53 9.02
C GLN A 102 3.44 1.13 8.40
N LEU A 103 2.36 1.18 9.18
CA LEU A 103 1.00 0.95 8.69
C LEU A 103 0.57 2.07 7.74
N VAL A 104 -0.16 1.69 6.71
CA VAL A 104 -0.78 2.60 5.75
C VAL A 104 -2.22 2.15 5.51
N ASP A 105 -3.17 3.03 5.80
CA ASP A 105 -4.59 2.79 5.55
C ASP A 105 -5.00 3.40 4.19
N PRO A 106 -5.50 2.59 3.23
CA PRO A 106 -6.04 3.09 1.97
C PRO A 106 -7.12 4.18 2.11
N ARG A 107 -7.88 4.18 3.22
CA ARG A 107 -8.90 5.19 3.52
C ARG A 107 -8.29 6.56 3.75
N GLU A 108 -7.18 6.63 4.47
CA GLU A 108 -6.46 7.86 4.73
C GLU A 108 -5.85 8.42 3.44
N ILE A 109 -5.32 7.55 2.58
CA ILE A 109 -4.83 7.94 1.25
C ILE A 109 -5.96 8.57 0.40
N LEU A 110 -7.13 7.95 0.39
CA LEU A 110 -8.27 8.50 -0.37
C LEU A 110 -8.74 9.83 0.21
N ALA A 111 -8.77 9.97 1.54
CA ALA A 111 -9.13 11.22 2.20
C ALA A 111 -8.17 12.36 1.81
N GLU A 112 -6.86 12.12 1.81
CA GLU A 112 -5.86 13.10 1.36
C GLU A 112 -6.07 13.49 -0.11
N ILE A 113 -6.39 12.53 -0.98
CA ILE A 113 -6.69 12.80 -2.40
C ILE A 113 -7.91 13.74 -2.52
N ILE A 114 -8.99 13.45 -1.79
CA ILE A 114 -10.21 14.26 -1.81
C ILE A 114 -9.91 15.68 -1.29
N GLU A 115 -9.21 15.79 -0.16
CA GLU A 115 -8.83 17.06 0.43
C GLU A 115 -7.98 17.92 -0.54
N HIS A 116 -6.93 17.33 -1.12
CA HIS A 116 -6.07 18.03 -2.07
C HIS A 116 -6.83 18.51 -3.31
N ARG A 117 -7.74 17.68 -3.85
CA ARG A 117 -8.59 18.08 -4.97
C ARG A 117 -9.47 19.28 -4.62
N GLY A 118 -10.06 19.28 -3.42
CA GLY A 118 -10.82 20.43 -2.91
C GLY A 118 -9.98 21.70 -2.84
N GLN A 119 -8.82 21.63 -2.19
CA GLN A 119 -7.89 22.76 -2.06
C GLN A 119 -7.41 23.31 -3.43
N TYR A 120 -7.15 22.42 -4.40
CA TYR A 120 -6.71 22.83 -5.74
C TYR A 120 -7.85 23.51 -6.49
N GLN A 121 -9.07 23.00 -6.35
CA GLN A 121 -10.26 23.58 -6.98
C GLN A 121 -10.67 24.93 -6.38
N GLU A 122 -10.44 25.15 -5.08
CA GLU A 122 -10.57 26.48 -4.46
C GLU A 122 -9.58 27.49 -5.04
N THR A 123 -8.37 27.04 -5.38
CA THR A 123 -7.33 27.88 -5.99
C THR A 123 -7.59 28.15 -7.47
N ASP A 124 -8.11 27.15 -8.19
CA ASP A 124 -8.44 27.24 -9.60
C ASP A 124 -9.76 26.51 -9.90
N SER A 125 -10.85 27.28 -9.86
CA SER A 125 -12.20 26.78 -10.12
C SER A 125 -12.44 26.22 -11.54
N ALA A 126 -11.50 26.43 -12.47
CA ALA A 126 -11.57 25.87 -13.82
C ALA A 126 -10.90 24.48 -13.92
N LEU A 127 -10.51 23.88 -12.79
CA LEU A 127 -10.05 22.49 -12.76
C LEU A 127 -11.23 21.55 -12.99
N GLU A 128 -11.03 20.62 -13.91
CA GLU A 128 -11.96 19.52 -14.19
C GLU A 128 -11.24 18.21 -13.87
N TRP A 129 -11.82 17.42 -12.96
CA TRP A 129 -11.30 16.11 -12.60
C TRP A 129 -11.79 15.07 -13.60
N GLN A 130 -10.95 14.10 -13.96
CA GLN A 130 -11.36 13.07 -14.92
C GLN A 130 -12.33 12.06 -14.30
N ARG A 131 -12.32 11.98 -12.97
CA ARG A 131 -13.18 11.11 -12.17
C ARG A 131 -13.69 11.88 -10.98
N ASP A 132 -14.98 11.76 -10.75
CA ASP A 132 -15.60 12.19 -9.52
C ASP A 132 -15.20 11.24 -8.38
N LEU A 133 -14.97 11.81 -7.21
CA LEU A 133 -14.74 11.07 -5.97
C LEU A 133 -15.92 11.37 -5.04
N PRO A 134 -16.26 10.44 -4.14
CA PRO A 134 -17.29 10.69 -3.15
C PRO A 134 -16.87 11.86 -2.24
N ASP A 135 -17.87 12.55 -1.70
CA ASP A 135 -17.65 13.42 -0.55
C ASP A 135 -17.10 12.61 0.63
N ALA A 136 -16.38 13.29 1.55
CA ALA A 136 -15.74 12.64 2.68
C ALA A 136 -16.69 11.76 3.52
N ASP A 137 -17.96 12.16 3.65
CA ASP A 137 -18.99 11.43 4.42
C ASP A 137 -19.44 10.11 3.76
N ALA A 138 -19.20 9.97 2.45
CA ALA A 138 -19.49 8.78 1.65
C ALA A 138 -18.22 7.97 1.33
N ALA A 139 -17.13 8.18 2.08
CA ALA A 139 -15.88 7.46 1.88
C ALA A 139 -16.05 5.94 2.11
N PRO A 140 -15.36 5.10 1.30
CA PRO A 140 -15.39 3.65 1.43
C PRO A 140 -14.89 3.21 2.80
N ARG A 141 -15.63 2.29 3.43
CA ARG A 141 -15.31 1.75 4.77
C ARG A 141 -14.71 0.36 4.69
N THR A 142 -15.11 -0.39 3.67
CA THR A 142 -14.70 -1.77 3.42
C THR A 142 -13.87 -1.87 2.13
N LEU A 143 -13.19 -3.01 1.95
CA LEU A 143 -12.49 -3.28 0.70
C LEU A 143 -13.45 -3.42 -0.49
N ASP A 144 -14.66 -3.94 -0.27
CA ASP A 144 -15.67 -4.04 -1.33
C ASP A 144 -16.18 -2.65 -1.76
N ASP A 145 -16.39 -1.73 -0.82
CA ASP A 145 -16.72 -0.33 -1.15
C ASP A 145 -15.63 0.30 -2.04
N PHE A 146 -14.37 0.05 -1.71
CA PHE A 146 -13.23 0.52 -2.52
C PHE A 146 -13.21 -0.10 -3.91
N ARG A 147 -13.50 -1.40 -4.02
CA ARG A 147 -13.55 -2.08 -5.31
C ARG A 147 -14.66 -1.53 -6.17
N ASP A 148 -15.84 -1.30 -5.59
CA ASP A 148 -16.99 -0.74 -6.30
C ASP A 148 -16.69 0.68 -6.77
N LEU A 149 -16.14 1.53 -5.89
CA LEU A 149 -15.71 2.88 -6.23
C LEU A 149 -14.65 2.90 -7.35
N ALA A 150 -13.69 1.99 -7.31
CA ALA A 150 -12.61 1.90 -8.29
C ALA A 150 -13.00 1.14 -9.57
N GLY A 151 -14.21 0.58 -9.66
CA GLY A 151 -14.64 -0.29 -10.76
C GLY A 151 -13.81 -1.58 -10.89
N ILE A 152 -13.30 -2.10 -9.77
CA ILE A 152 -12.44 -3.29 -9.73
C ILE A 152 -13.30 -4.54 -9.66
N ALA A 153 -13.30 -5.30 -10.77
CA ALA A 153 -13.97 -6.58 -10.83
C ALA A 153 -13.45 -7.57 -9.77
N PRO A 154 -14.32 -8.48 -9.27
CA PRO A 154 -13.91 -9.56 -8.38
C PRO A 154 -12.71 -10.35 -8.90
N VAL A 155 -11.80 -10.69 -7.98
CA VAL A 155 -10.64 -11.52 -8.29
C VAL A 155 -11.06 -12.99 -8.10
N PRO A 156 -10.95 -13.85 -9.12
CA PRO A 156 -11.19 -15.27 -8.95
C PRO A 156 -10.02 -15.93 -8.21
N GLY A 157 -10.30 -17.00 -7.45
CA GLY A 157 -9.28 -17.81 -6.79
C GLY A 157 -9.59 -18.09 -5.33
N GLU A 158 -8.57 -18.49 -4.58
CA GLU A 158 -8.67 -18.69 -3.14
C GLU A 158 -8.99 -17.37 -2.42
N PRO A 159 -9.89 -17.35 -1.42
CA PRO A 159 -10.37 -16.11 -0.80
C PRO A 159 -9.27 -15.16 -0.32
N VAL A 160 -8.30 -15.65 0.46
CA VAL A 160 -7.23 -14.81 1.01
C VAL A 160 -6.32 -14.21 -0.08
N VAL A 161 -6.13 -14.94 -1.18
CA VAL A 161 -5.35 -14.48 -2.34
C VAL A 161 -6.14 -13.46 -3.15
N ALA A 162 -7.43 -13.72 -3.36
CA ALA A 162 -8.33 -12.82 -4.07
C ALA A 162 -8.45 -11.47 -3.35
N GLU A 163 -8.56 -11.50 -2.02
CA GLU A 163 -8.62 -10.30 -1.18
C GLU A 163 -7.31 -9.50 -1.24
N ALA A 164 -6.16 -10.17 -1.12
CA ALA A 164 -4.85 -9.51 -1.23
C ALA A 164 -4.67 -8.83 -2.59
N LEU A 165 -5.02 -9.53 -3.67
CA LEU A 165 -4.97 -8.98 -5.03
C LEU A 165 -5.95 -7.84 -5.24
N ALA A 166 -7.14 -7.89 -4.64
CA ALA A 166 -8.08 -6.79 -4.69
C ALA A 166 -7.52 -5.54 -4.01
N LEU A 167 -6.92 -5.68 -2.83
CA LEU A 167 -6.27 -4.57 -2.13
C LEU A 167 -5.08 -4.01 -2.92
N VAL A 168 -4.28 -4.87 -3.58
CA VAL A 168 -3.22 -4.41 -4.50
C VAL A 168 -3.80 -3.59 -5.66
N ARG A 169 -4.92 -4.01 -6.26
CA ARG A 169 -5.58 -3.24 -7.32
C ARG A 169 -6.15 -1.91 -6.82
N VAL A 170 -6.62 -1.86 -5.58
CA VAL A 170 -7.04 -0.61 -4.92
C VAL A 170 -5.85 0.33 -4.76
N LEU A 171 -4.68 -0.16 -4.31
CA LEU A 171 -3.46 0.64 -4.24
C LEU A 171 -3.05 1.20 -5.60
N GLN A 172 -3.09 0.38 -6.66
CA GLN A 172 -2.84 0.85 -8.03
C GLN A 172 -3.81 1.95 -8.47
N TRP A 173 -5.07 1.83 -8.09
CA TRP A 173 -6.06 2.85 -8.37
C TRP A 173 -5.75 4.14 -7.59
N LEU A 174 -5.45 4.06 -6.29
CA LEU A 174 -5.08 5.20 -5.46
C LEU A 174 -3.83 5.92 -5.98
N THR A 175 -2.77 5.21 -6.39
CA THR A 175 -1.58 5.83 -6.99
C THR A 175 -1.91 6.59 -8.27
N ARG A 176 -2.80 6.04 -9.11
CA ARG A 176 -3.28 6.74 -10.32
C ARG A 176 -4.10 7.98 -9.97
N MET A 177 -4.98 7.89 -8.97
CA MET A 177 -5.77 9.03 -8.49
C MET A 177 -4.90 10.14 -7.91
N TRP A 178 -3.86 9.78 -7.15
CA TRP A 178 -2.87 10.73 -6.65
C TRP A 178 -2.11 11.40 -7.79
N THR A 179 -1.59 10.61 -8.73
CA THR A 179 -0.88 11.14 -9.92
C THR A 179 -1.77 12.10 -10.72
N GLU A 180 -3.05 11.79 -10.87
CA GLU A 180 -4.03 12.68 -11.51
C GLU A 180 -4.21 13.99 -10.72
N THR A 181 -4.28 13.90 -9.39
CA THR A 181 -4.45 15.04 -8.49
C THR A 181 -3.25 15.98 -8.54
N GLU A 182 -2.04 15.44 -8.42
CA GLU A 182 -0.80 16.22 -8.44
C GLU A 182 -0.50 16.82 -9.83
N ARG A 183 -1.05 16.26 -10.92
CA ARG A 183 -0.97 16.89 -12.25
C ARG A 183 -1.67 18.24 -12.32
N ALA A 184 -2.59 18.57 -11.41
CA ALA A 184 -3.20 19.89 -11.33
C ALA A 184 -2.15 20.99 -11.09
N LYS A 185 -1.05 20.68 -10.39
CA LYS A 185 0.11 21.56 -10.18
C LYS A 185 0.93 21.83 -11.46
N ASN A 186 0.55 21.27 -12.61
CA ASN A 186 1.06 21.76 -13.90
C ASN A 186 0.48 23.13 -14.26
N ARG A 187 -0.64 23.54 -13.64
CA ARG A 187 -1.16 24.90 -13.72
C ARG A 187 -0.36 25.83 -12.82
N ALA A 188 0.10 26.95 -13.36
CA ALA A 188 0.96 27.90 -12.65
C ALA A 188 0.31 28.46 -11.37
N SER A 189 -1.01 28.69 -11.37
CA SER A 189 -1.79 29.15 -10.22
C SER A 189 -1.72 28.16 -9.06
N VAL A 190 -2.05 26.89 -9.31
CA VAL A 190 -2.04 25.82 -8.32
C VAL A 190 -0.62 25.60 -7.80
N LYS A 191 0.38 25.56 -8.70
CA LYS A 191 1.78 25.38 -8.32
C LYS A 191 2.32 26.50 -7.43
N ALA A 192 1.98 27.75 -7.72
CA ALA A 192 2.44 28.90 -6.96
C ALA A 192 1.95 28.86 -5.51
N THR A 193 0.74 28.33 -5.28
CA THR A 193 0.14 28.21 -3.94
C THR A 193 0.56 26.93 -3.22
N HIS A 194 0.57 25.79 -3.90
CA HIS A 194 0.69 24.45 -3.31
C HIS A 194 2.05 23.79 -3.49
N GLY A 195 2.98 24.49 -4.15
CA GLY A 195 4.35 24.02 -4.37
C GLY A 195 4.46 22.96 -5.48
N GLU A 196 5.56 22.21 -5.43
CA GLU A 196 5.87 21.18 -6.43
C GLU A 196 4.97 19.94 -6.29
N PRO A 197 4.78 19.18 -7.39
CA PRO A 197 4.13 17.88 -7.34
C PRO A 197 4.85 16.90 -6.40
N LEU A 198 4.09 16.22 -5.56
CA LEU A 198 4.56 15.17 -4.68
C LEU A 198 4.42 13.80 -5.37
N ALA A 199 5.42 12.94 -5.21
CA ALA A 199 5.40 11.63 -5.86
C ALA A 199 4.42 10.64 -5.21
N LEU A 200 4.07 10.83 -3.93
CA LEU A 200 3.12 10.00 -3.18
C LEU A 200 2.22 10.84 -2.26
N PRO A 201 1.05 10.29 -1.86
CA PRO A 201 0.27 10.82 -0.75
C PRO A 201 1.11 10.91 0.54
N PRO A 202 1.06 12.02 1.29
CA PRO A 202 1.84 12.20 2.53
C PRO A 202 1.72 11.06 3.55
N VAL A 203 0.53 10.51 3.77
CA VAL A 203 0.34 9.38 4.69
C VAL A 203 1.12 8.14 4.24
N TRP A 204 1.10 7.85 2.94
CA TRP A 204 1.82 6.72 2.36
C TRP A 204 3.34 6.95 2.44
N GLN A 205 3.79 8.17 2.11
CA GLN A 205 5.20 8.54 2.22
C GLN A 205 5.71 8.39 3.66
N THR A 206 4.92 8.79 4.66
CA THR A 206 5.25 8.66 6.09
C THR A 206 5.45 7.19 6.47
N GLY A 207 4.49 6.31 6.12
CA GLY A 207 4.62 4.88 6.36
C GLY A 207 5.86 4.27 5.68
N MET A 208 6.19 4.73 4.47
CA MET A 208 7.40 4.29 3.75
C MET A 208 8.70 4.76 4.39
N VAL A 209 8.74 5.97 4.95
CA VAL A 209 9.91 6.49 5.67
C VAL A 209 10.15 5.68 6.94
N HIS A 210 9.11 5.40 7.73
CA HIS A 210 9.22 4.53 8.90
C HIS A 210 9.69 3.13 8.51
N ALA A 211 9.06 2.54 7.49
CA ALA A 211 9.47 1.25 6.98
C ALA A 211 10.95 1.22 6.59
N ALA A 212 11.46 2.25 5.89
CA ALA A 212 12.86 2.29 5.46
C ALA A 212 13.88 2.10 6.59
N GLN A 213 13.50 2.45 7.83
CA GLN A 213 14.32 2.36 9.03
C GLN A 213 14.19 1.00 9.74
N THR A 214 13.09 0.28 9.52
CA THR A 214 12.85 -1.05 10.09
C THR A 214 13.93 -2.05 9.63
N ARG A 215 14.61 -2.66 10.60
CA ARG A 215 15.51 -3.81 10.39
C ARG A 215 15.14 -4.89 11.37
N LEU A 216 14.89 -6.09 10.87
CA LEU A 216 14.50 -7.23 11.67
C LEU A 216 15.73 -8.10 11.97
N PRO A 217 15.87 -8.64 13.19
CA PRO A 217 16.99 -9.50 13.55
C PRO A 217 16.79 -10.91 12.97
N LEU A 218 16.73 -11.02 11.63
CA LEU A 218 16.33 -12.26 10.95
C LEU A 218 17.39 -13.36 10.96
N GLY A 219 18.62 -13.06 11.40
CA GLY A 219 19.74 -14.01 11.46
C GLY A 219 20.15 -14.57 10.09
N ALA A 220 21.45 -14.75 9.85
CA ALA A 220 21.86 -15.68 8.81
C ALA A 220 21.48 -17.08 9.32
N SER A 221 20.59 -17.78 8.61
CA SER A 221 20.37 -19.21 8.85
C SER A 221 21.74 -19.89 8.70
N HIS A 222 22.25 -20.48 9.78
CA HIS A 222 23.43 -21.34 9.76
C HIS A 222 23.13 -22.65 9.03
#